data_AF-A0A967W8F1-F1
#
_entry.id   AF-A0A967W8F1-F1
#
_cell.length_a   1.000
_cell.length_b   1.000
_cell.length_c   1.000
_cell.angle_alpha   90.00
_cell.angle_beta   90.00
_cell.angle_gamma   90.00
#
_symmetry.space_group_name_H-M   'P 1'
#
loop_
_entity.id
_entity.type
_entity.pdbx_description
1 polymer ?
#
loop_
_entity_poly.entity_id
_entity_poly.type
_entity_poly.pdbx_seq_one_letter_code
_entity_poly.pdbx_strand_id
1 'polypeptide(L)'
;ALQMAIEGQGVAMARGELVVTDLAEGRLVKPFDLPLTARHAYYVVCPPAAAERPKIAAFRAWLQDEARREREQAGEEPALLPPDGHRQR
;
A
#
# COMPACT_ATOMS: atom_id res chain seq x y z
N ALA A 1 -13.81 10.29 4.02
CA ALA A 1 -13.06 10.25 5.30
C ALA A 1 -11.74 11.00 5.20
N LEU A 2 -10.80 10.60 4.33
CA LEU A 2 -9.50 11.28 4.21
C LEU A 2 -9.62 12.78 3.90
N GLN A 3 -10.43 13.15 2.91
CA GLN A 3 -10.67 14.56 2.57
C GLN A 3 -11.20 15.39 3.76
N MET A 4 -12.07 14.82 4.57
CA MET A 4 -12.58 15.49 5.79
C MET A 4 -11.48 15.69 6.83
N ALA A 5 -10.53 14.76 6.94
CA ALA A 5 -9.38 14.93 7.82
C ALA A 5 -8.44 16.04 7.31
N ILE A 6 -8.23 16.14 6.00
CA ILE A 6 -7.48 17.23 5.36
C ILE A 6 -8.15 18.58 5.64
N GLU A 7 -9.49 18.64 5.62
CA GLU A 7 -10.28 19.84 5.91
C GLU A 7 -10.44 20.12 7.42
N GLY A 8 -9.80 19.33 8.29
CA GLY A 8 -9.84 19.53 9.75
C GLY A 8 -11.16 19.12 10.41
N GLN A 9 -12.03 18.40 9.72
CA GLN A 9 -13.33 17.95 10.22
C GLN A 9 -13.28 16.64 11.00
N GLY A 10 -12.10 16.04 11.18
CA GLY A 10 -11.94 14.82 11.96
C GLY A 10 -10.59 14.13 11.78
N VAL A 11 -10.52 12.87 12.19
CA VAL A 11 -9.35 11.99 12.05
C VAL A 11 -9.66 10.81 11.14
N ALA A 12 -8.67 10.32 10.41
CA ALA A 12 -8.80 9.16 9.54
C ALA A 12 -7.62 8.20 9.72
N MET A 13 -7.88 6.90 9.58
CA MET A 13 -6.83 5.90 9.38
C MET A 13 -6.56 5.76 7.89
N ALA A 14 -5.30 5.81 7.49
CA ALA A 14 -4.87 5.70 6.10
C ALA A 14 -3.61 4.85 5.99
N ARG A 15 -3.34 4.41 4.76
CA ARG A 15 -2.04 3.85 4.37
C ARG A 15 -1.03 4.99 4.34
N GLY A 16 0.09 4.84 5.05
CA GLY A 16 1.12 5.87 5.11
C GLY A 16 1.60 6.28 3.72
N GLU A 17 1.74 5.28 2.84
CA GLU A 17 2.15 5.42 1.45
C GLU A 17 1.20 6.30 0.63
N LEU A 18 -0.10 6.38 1.01
CA LEU A 18 -1.09 7.17 0.29
C LEU A 18 -1.24 8.61 0.82
N VAL A 19 -0.67 8.92 1.99
CA VAL A 19 -0.78 10.24 2.63
C VAL A 19 0.57 10.90 2.87
N VAL A 20 1.65 10.31 2.37
CA VAL A 20 3.03 10.82 2.54
C VAL A 20 3.16 12.27 2.08
N THR A 21 2.55 12.60 0.94
CA THR A 21 2.57 13.95 0.38
C THR A 21 1.79 14.94 1.27
N ASP A 22 0.61 14.56 1.75
CA ASP A 22 -0.20 15.40 2.63
C ASP A 22 0.49 15.65 3.99
N LEU A 23 1.21 14.65 4.51
CA LEU A 23 2.02 14.78 5.71
C LEU A 23 3.23 15.69 5.47
N ALA A 24 3.93 15.52 4.34
CA ALA A 24 5.09 16.34 3.98
C ALA A 24 4.72 17.82 3.75
N GLU A 25 3.55 18.07 3.14
CA GLU A 25 3.04 19.41 2.89
C GLU A 25 2.30 20.02 4.09
N GLY A 26 2.22 19.30 5.22
CA GLY A 26 1.59 19.76 6.45
C GLY A 26 0.06 19.91 6.39
N ARG A 27 -0.58 19.39 5.33
CA ARG A 27 -2.05 19.30 5.24
C ARG A 27 -2.63 18.28 6.22
N LEU A 28 -1.84 17.26 6.53
CA LEU A 28 -2.15 16.28 7.57
C LEU A 28 -1.02 16.27 8.59
N VAL A 29 -1.37 15.84 9.79
CA VAL A 29 -0.42 15.49 10.86
C VAL A 29 -0.68 14.07 11.32
N LYS A 30 0.33 13.39 11.84
CA LYS A 30 0.21 12.08 12.51
C LYS A 30 0.07 12.33 14.02
N PRO A 31 -1.16 12.36 14.59
CA PRO A 31 -1.36 12.75 15.99
C PRO A 31 -0.82 11.71 17.00
N PHE A 32 -0.64 10.47 16.58
CA PHE A 32 -0.12 9.38 17.41
C PHE A 32 1.01 8.66 16.68
N ASP A 33 2.11 8.39 17.37
CA ASP A 33 3.14 7.51 16.84
C ASP A 33 2.80 6.03 17.08
N LEU A 34 1.65 5.60 16.55
CA LEU A 34 1.13 4.24 16.69
C LEU A 34 0.87 3.62 15.31
N PRO A 35 1.88 3.04 14.66
CA PRO A 35 1.68 2.31 13.41
C PRO A 35 0.87 1.03 13.68
N LEU A 36 -0.11 0.76 12.83
CA LEU A 36 -0.88 -0.49 12.86
C LEU A 36 -0.47 -1.36 11.68
N THR A 37 -0.08 -2.61 11.96
CA THR A 37 0.20 -3.57 10.91
C THR A 37 -1.07 -3.84 10.11
N ALA A 38 -1.01 -3.55 8.82
CA ALA A 38 -2.14 -3.80 7.96
C ALA A 38 -2.37 -5.30 7.76
N ARG A 39 -3.63 -5.72 7.88
CA ARG A 39 -4.05 -7.11 7.66
C ARG A 39 -4.20 -7.50 6.19
N HIS A 40 -4.15 -6.52 5.28
CA HIS A 40 -4.40 -6.71 3.86
C HIS A 40 -3.25 -6.13 3.03
N ALA A 41 -3.05 -6.66 1.83
CA ALA A 41 -2.09 -6.15 0.85
C ALA A 41 -2.77 -5.85 -0.50
N TYR A 42 -2.04 -5.14 -1.36
CA TYR A 42 -2.41 -4.98 -2.76
C TYR A 42 -1.87 -6.14 -3.58
N TYR A 43 -2.70 -6.71 -4.46
CA TYR A 43 -2.39 -7.87 -5.27
C TYR A 43 -2.51 -7.57 -6.76
N VAL A 44 -1.61 -8.14 -7.57
CA VAL A 44 -1.75 -8.20 -9.02
C VAL A 44 -2.51 -9.46 -9.38
N VAL A 45 -3.72 -9.31 -9.94
CA VAL A 45 -4.60 -10.44 -10.27
C VAL A 45 -4.74 -10.57 -11.78
N CYS A 46 -4.54 -11.78 -12.29
CA CYS A 46 -4.80 -12.13 -13.69
C CYS A 46 -5.21 -13.61 -13.80
N PRO A 47 -5.93 -14.01 -14.87
CA PRO A 47 -6.22 -15.42 -15.12
C PRO A 47 -4.92 -16.23 -15.26
N PRO A 48 -4.85 -17.48 -14.75
CA PRO A 48 -3.63 -18.29 -14.80
C PRO A 48 -3.06 -18.45 -16.23
N ALA A 49 -3.94 -18.63 -17.22
CA ALA A 49 -3.56 -18.75 -18.63
C ALA A 49 -2.88 -17.48 -19.20
N ALA A 50 -3.06 -16.33 -18.56
CA ALA A 50 -2.50 -15.06 -18.99
C ALA A 50 -1.22 -14.67 -18.22
N ALA A 51 -0.93 -15.32 -17.09
CA ALA A 51 0.18 -14.95 -16.20
C ALA A 51 1.55 -14.96 -16.90
N GLU A 52 1.76 -15.91 -17.81
CA GLU A 52 3.02 -16.09 -18.55
C GLU A 52 3.08 -15.29 -19.86
N ARG A 53 2.04 -14.51 -20.20
CA ARG A 53 2.10 -13.65 -21.40
C ARG A 53 3.20 -12.61 -21.18
N PRO A 54 4.15 -12.41 -22.11
CA PRO A 54 5.33 -11.57 -21.89
C PRO A 54 5.03 -10.17 -21.36
N LYS A 55 3.97 -9.53 -21.86
CA LYS A 55 3.54 -8.19 -21.40
C LYS A 55 3.08 -8.18 -19.94
N ILE A 56 2.36 -9.23 -19.51
CA ILE A 56 1.85 -9.35 -18.13
C ILE A 56 3.00 -9.67 -17.18
N ALA A 57 3.86 -10.61 -17.56
CA ALA A 57 5.05 -10.96 -16.78
C ALA A 57 5.97 -9.74 -16.59
N ALA A 58 6.23 -8.97 -17.66
CA ALA A 58 7.03 -7.75 -17.61
C ALA A 58 6.40 -6.69 -16.70
N PHE A 59 5.10 -6.43 -16.82
CA PHE A 59 4.42 -5.47 -15.95
C PHE A 59 4.42 -5.89 -14.48
N ARG A 60 4.18 -7.18 -14.19
CA ARG A 60 4.24 -7.72 -12.82
C ARG A 60 5.64 -7.55 -12.22
N ALA A 61 6.68 -7.87 -12.98
CA ALA A 61 8.07 -7.74 -12.54
C ALA A 61 8.42 -6.27 -12.28
N TRP A 62 8.07 -5.36 -13.19
CA TRP A 62 8.27 -3.93 -13.03
C TRP A 62 7.54 -3.40 -11.78
N LEU A 63 6.26 -3.75 -11.59
CA LEU A 63 5.49 -3.26 -10.45
C LEU A 63 6.05 -3.74 -9.10
N GLN A 64 6.54 -4.98 -9.05
CA GLN A 64 7.22 -5.51 -7.86
C GLN A 64 8.53 -4.77 -7.57
N ASP A 65 9.24 -4.34 -8.62
CA ASP A 65 10.46 -3.56 -8.47
C ASP A 65 10.18 -2.15 -7.99
N GLU A 66 9.20 -1.45 -8.57
CA GLU A 66 8.79 -0.12 -8.09
C GLU A 66 8.31 -0.19 -6.62
N ALA A 67 7.49 -1.18 -6.27
CA ALA A 67 7.04 -1.35 -4.89
C ALA A 67 8.18 -1.71 -3.90
N ARG A 68 9.26 -2.33 -4.38
CA ARG A 68 10.47 -2.54 -3.56
C ARG A 68 11.23 -1.24 -3.38
N ARG A 69 11.46 -0.48 -4.46
CA ARG A 69 12.16 0.81 -4.41
C ARG A 69 11.48 1.80 -3.45
N GLU A 70 10.16 1.89 -3.51
CA GLU A 70 9.39 2.74 -2.59
C GLU A 70 9.56 2.33 -1.12
N ARG A 71 9.50 1.01 -0.83
CA ARG A 71 9.73 0.50 0.54
C ARG A 71 11.15 0.80 1.07
N GLU A 72 12.15 0.67 0.21
CA GLU A 72 13.54 0.97 0.55
C GLU A 72 13.73 2.46 0.86
N GLN A 73 13.07 3.34 0.12
CA GLN A 73 13.07 4.79 0.37
C GLN A 73 12.32 5.16 1.65
N ALA A 74 11.23 4.45 1.96
CA ALA A 74 10.46 4.64 3.19
C ALA A 74 11.12 4.03 4.44
N GLY A 75 12.18 3.21 4.28
CA GLY A 75 12.84 2.52 5.41
C GLY A 75 11.96 1.46 6.08
N GLU A 76 11.02 0.88 5.34
CA GLU A 76 9.98 -0.01 5.88
C GLU A 76 10.39 -1.49 5.79
N GLU A 77 10.34 -2.20 6.93
CA GLU A 77 10.55 -3.65 6.97
C GLU A 77 9.36 -4.37 6.31
N PRO A 78 9.56 -5.52 5.62
CA PRO A 78 8.47 -6.16 4.91
C PRO A 78 7.45 -6.67 5.93
N ALA A 79 6.22 -6.15 5.84
CA ALA A 79 5.08 -6.74 6.52
C ALA A 79 4.95 -8.20 6.04
N LEU A 80 5.35 -9.14 6.89
CA LEU A 80 5.10 -10.56 6.70
C LEU A 80 3.60 -10.75 6.62
N LEU A 81 3.10 -10.91 5.39
CA LEU A 81 1.72 -11.31 5.17
C LEU A 81 1.55 -12.70 5.78
N PRO A 82 0.53 -12.93 6.63
CA PRO A 82 0.15 -14.28 6.96
C PRO A 82 -0.22 -15.02 5.66
N PRO A 83 0.14 -16.31 5.51
CA PRO A 83 -0.15 -17.07 4.31
C PRO A 83 -1.66 -17.04 4.00
N ASP A 84 -1.98 -16.78 2.73
CA ASP A 84 -3.31 -16.41 2.25
C ASP A 84 -4.44 -17.31 2.80
N GLY A 85 -5.35 -16.72 3.58
CA GLY A 85 -6.59 -17.34 4.05
C GLY A 85 -7.79 -17.14 3.10
N HIS A 86 -7.61 -16.47 1.96
CA HIS A 86 -8.71 -16.06 1.10
C HIS A 86 -8.93 -17.02 -0.07
N ARG A 87 -9.38 -18.24 0.23
CA ARG A 87 -10.21 -19.01 -0.71
C ARG A 87 -11.66 -18.57 -0.50
N GLN A 88 -12.05 -17.39 -1.01
CA GLN A 88 -13.47 -17.09 -1.17
C GLN A 88 -14.00 -17.98 -2.30
N ARG A 89 -14.89 -18.91 -1.92
CA ARG A 89 -15.82 -19.60 -2.82
C ARG A 89 -16.94 -18.65 -3.22
#